data_AF-R5YEN0-F1
#
_entry.id   AF-R5YEN0-F1
#
_cell.length_a   1.000
_cell.length_b   1.000
_cell.length_c   1.000
_cell.angle_alpha   90.00
_cell.angle_beta   90.00
_cell.angle_gamma   90.00
#
_symmetry.space_group_name_H-M   'P 1'
#
loop_
_entity.id
_entity.type
_entity.pdbx_description
1 polymer ?
#
loop_
_entity_poly.entity_id
_entity_poly.type
_entity_poly.pdbx_seq_one_letter_code
_entity_poly.pdbx_strand_id
1 'polypeptide(L)'
;MSLINRYIFIKRIYKDSLIIFIKNNKYYCIKEDKDIFKICKNNISEVRKNKINYLIIDNLVVIESHFYKDNNYNKYKMLIIVMKVLEMVYDYVFNKK
;
A
#
# COMPACT_ATOMS: atom_id res chain seq x y z
N MET A 1 5.54 18.70 8.95
CA MET A 1 4.65 18.28 7.84
C MET A 1 3.78 17.10 8.30
N SER A 2 2.47 17.13 8.04
CA SER A 2 1.59 16.01 8.42
C SER A 2 1.99 14.71 7.72
N LEU A 3 1.63 13.56 8.29
CA LEU A 3 1.87 12.24 7.69
C LEU A 3 1.23 12.11 6.30
N ILE A 4 0.02 12.64 6.13
CA ILE A 4 -0.70 12.63 4.84
C ILE A 4 0.05 13.46 3.81
N ASN A 5 0.56 14.63 4.18
CA ASN A 5 1.30 15.49 3.26
C ASN A 5 2.64 14.85 2.86
N ARG A 6 3.33 14.19 3.81
CA ARG A 6 4.53 13.39 3.52
C ARG A 6 4.23 12.28 2.53
N TYR A 7 3.18 11.50 2.78
CA TYR A 7 2.72 10.46 1.86
C TYR A 7 2.45 11.02 0.46
N ILE A 8 1.67 12.10 0.34
CA ILE A 8 1.34 12.70 -0.96
C ILE A 8 2.62 13.13 -1.69
N PHE A 9 3.56 13.76 -0.99
CA PHE A 9 4.83 14.19 -1.55
C PHE A 9 5.65 12.99 -2.07
N ILE A 10 5.88 11.99 -1.23
CA ILE A 10 6.66 10.79 -1.57
C ILE A 10 5.99 10.02 -2.71
N LYS A 11 4.66 9.86 -2.67
CA LYS A 11 3.91 9.12 -3.68
C LYS A 11 3.92 9.79 -5.06
N ARG A 12 4.08 11.11 -5.13
CA ARG A 12 4.27 11.81 -6.42
C ARG A 12 5.57 11.40 -7.11
N ILE A 13 6.61 11.13 -6.33
CA ILE A 13 7.93 10.72 -6.81
C ILE A 13 7.94 9.21 -7.07
N TYR A 14 7.47 8.41 -6.12
CA TYR A 14 7.47 6.95 -6.16
C TYR A 14 6.06 6.40 -6.38
N LYS A 15 5.49 6.70 -7.56
CA LYS A 15 4.08 6.41 -7.90
C LYS A 15 3.73 4.93 -7.78
N ASP A 16 4.61 4.06 -8.26
CA ASP A 16 4.38 2.61 -8.32
C ASP A 16 5.05 1.86 -7.17
N SER A 17 5.23 2.50 -6.01
CA SER A 17 5.86 1.88 -4.85
C SER A 17 5.00 2.00 -3.61
N LEU A 18 4.96 0.96 -2.80
CA LEU A 18 4.30 0.93 -1.51
C LEU A 18 5.07 1.79 -0.50
N ILE A 19 4.41 2.79 0.08
CA ILE A 19 5.02 3.68 1.07
C ILE A 19 4.68 3.19 2.47
N ILE A 20 5.69 2.64 3.14
CA ILE A 20 5.61 2.08 4.49
C ILE A 20 6.26 3.07 5.45
N PHE A 21 5.54 3.48 6.49
CA PHE A 21 6.06 4.32 7.54
C PHE A 21 6.39 3.51 8.79
N ILE A 22 7.39 3.94 9.55
CA ILE A 22 7.68 3.45 10.89
C ILE A 22 7.05 4.41 11.91
N LYS A 23 6.32 3.87 12.89
CA LYS A 23 5.84 4.62 14.06
C LYS A 23 5.75 3.65 15.23
N ASN A 24 6.34 4.02 16.36
CA ASN A 24 6.37 3.19 17.58
C ASN A 24 6.86 1.76 17.28
N ASN A 25 7.95 1.62 16.51
CA ASN A 25 8.53 0.34 16.06
C ASN A 25 7.59 -0.58 15.27
N LYS A 26 6.52 -0.02 14.69
CA LYS A 26 5.59 -0.75 13.83
C LYS A 26 5.53 -0.16 12.44
N TYR A 27 5.36 -1.02 11.46
CA TYR A 27 5.12 -0.66 10.07
C TYR A 27 3.65 -0.34 9.85
N TYR A 28 3.38 0.74 9.14
CA TYR A 28 2.03 1.08 8.74
C TYR A 28 2.02 1.84 7.42
N CYS A 29 0.95 1.65 6.66
CA CYS A 29 0.69 2.36 5.41
C CYS A 29 -0.60 3.19 5.54
N ILE A 30 -0.79 4.14 4.63
CA ILE A 30 -2.00 4.95 4.56
C ILE A 30 -2.61 4.94 3.16
N LYS A 31 -3.88 5.34 3.04
CA LYS A 31 -4.63 5.37 1.76
C LYS A 31 -4.56 4.01 1.03
N GLU A 32 -4.38 4.02 -0.30
CA GLU A 32 -4.32 2.81 -1.13
C GLU A 32 -3.22 1.84 -0.67
N ASP A 33 -2.09 2.35 -0.20
CA ASP A 33 -0.98 1.53 0.30
C ASP A 33 -1.37 0.75 1.55
N LYS A 34 -2.30 1.26 2.36
CA LYS A 34 -2.84 0.53 3.52
C LYS A 34 -3.54 -0.75 3.09
N ASP A 35 -4.35 -0.68 2.04
CA ASP A 35 -5.12 -1.81 1.54
C ASP A 35 -4.19 -2.85 0.89
N ILE A 36 -3.17 -2.42 0.13
CA ILE A 36 -2.15 -3.32 -0.44
C ILE A 36 -1.36 -4.00 0.66
N PHE A 37 -0.93 -3.25 1.67
CA PHE A 37 -0.16 -3.80 2.77
C PHE A 37 -0.97 -4.79 3.60
N LYS A 38 -2.28 -4.58 3.75
CA LYS A 38 -3.20 -5.52 4.39
C LYS A 38 -3.27 -6.85 3.66
N ILE A 39 -3.29 -6.85 2.31
CA ILE A 39 -3.20 -8.09 1.50
C ILE A 39 -1.87 -8.82 1.79
N CYS A 40 -0.79 -8.06 1.98
CA CYS A 40 0.51 -8.58 2.39
C CYS A 40 0.60 -8.86 3.91
N LYS A 41 -0.53 -9.02 4.60
CA LYS A 41 -0.61 -9.33 6.04
C LYS A 41 0.17 -8.34 6.92
N ASN A 42 0.31 -7.10 6.46
CA ASN A 42 1.13 -6.05 7.08
C ASN A 42 2.58 -6.49 7.36
N ASN A 43 3.15 -7.32 6.48
CA ASN A 43 4.47 -7.92 6.65
C ASN A 43 5.36 -7.63 5.44
N ILE A 44 6.56 -7.07 5.69
CA ILE A 44 7.53 -6.74 4.63
C ILE A 44 8.00 -7.99 3.87
N SER A 45 8.13 -9.14 4.54
CA SER A 45 8.52 -10.38 3.86
C SER A 45 7.49 -10.80 2.80
N GLU A 46 6.20 -10.59 3.04
CA GLU A 46 5.14 -10.84 2.06
C GLU A 46 5.16 -9.79 0.94
N VAL A 47 5.47 -8.52 1.24
CA VAL A 47 5.68 -7.47 0.22
C VAL A 47 6.80 -7.88 -0.75
N ARG A 48 7.92 -8.40 -0.21
CA ARG A 48 9.06 -8.90 -0.99
C ARG A 48 8.69 -10.13 -1.82
N LYS A 49 8.00 -11.13 -1.22
CA LYS A 49 7.52 -12.32 -1.95
C LYS A 49 6.60 -11.96 -3.12
N ASN A 50 5.75 -10.95 -2.92
CA ASN A 50 4.83 -10.46 -3.95
C ASN A 50 5.51 -9.54 -4.99
N LYS A 51 6.81 -9.27 -4.87
CA LYS A 51 7.60 -8.41 -5.75
C LYS A 51 6.97 -7.02 -5.93
N ILE A 52 6.56 -6.41 -4.83
CA ILE A 52 6.01 -5.06 -4.83
C ILE A 52 7.14 -4.10 -4.49
N ASN A 53 7.36 -3.07 -5.31
CA ASN A 53 8.31 -2.01 -4.97
C ASN A 53 7.88 -1.33 -3.68
N TYR A 54 8.81 -1.01 -2.79
CA TYR A 54 8.47 -0.33 -1.54
C TYR A 54 9.57 0.59 -1.04
N LEU A 55 9.15 1.54 -0.20
CA LEU A 55 10.01 2.40 0.59
C LEU A 55 9.57 2.28 2.06
N ILE A 56 10.54 2.10 2.95
CA ILE A 56 10.37 2.19 4.40
C ILE A 56 10.91 3.53 4.85
N ILE A 57 10.07 4.30 5.52
CA ILE A 57 10.35 5.68 5.87
C ILE A 57 10.17 5.87 7.37
N ASP A 58 11.23 6.32 8.02
CA ASP A 58 11.16 6.84 9.38
C ASP A 58 11.24 8.36 9.32
N ASN A 59 10.16 9.01 9.74
CA ASN A 59 9.96 10.44 9.61
C ASN A 59 10.08 11.01 8.19
N LEU A 60 11.29 11.40 7.79
CA LEU A 60 11.64 11.94 6.45
C LEU A 60 12.82 11.22 5.82
N VAL A 61 13.34 10.19 6.49
CA VAL A 61 14.49 9.43 6.03
C VAL A 61 14.00 8.12 5.45
N VAL A 62 14.45 7.80 4.24
CA VAL A 62 14.27 6.47 3.65
C VAL A 62 15.26 5.54 4.33
N ILE A 63 14.75 4.61 5.14
CA ILE A 63 15.55 3.62 5.87
C ILE A 63 15.85 2.42 4.96
N GLU A 64 14.90 2.06 4.11
CA GLU A 64 15.03 0.95 3.19
C GLU A 64 14.22 1.23 1.93
N SER A 65 14.72 0.78 0.77
CA SER A 65 13.96 0.76 -0.46
C SER A 65 14.30 -0.48 -1.27
N HIS A 66 13.30 -1.04 -1.96
CA HIS A 66 13.52 -2.13 -2.90
C HIS A 66 12.71 -1.90 -4.17
N PHE A 67 13.39 -2.04 -5.32
CA PHE A 67 12.80 -1.87 -6.65
C PHE A 67 13.04 -3.12 -7.50
N TYR A 68 11.96 -3.82 -7.82
CA TYR A 68 11.93 -4.99 -8.68
C TYR A 68 11.74 -4.57 -10.14
N LYS A 69 12.34 -5.31 -11.07
CA LYS A 69 12.10 -5.13 -12.52
C LYS A 69 10.66 -5.49 -12.89
N ASP A 70 10.13 -6.54 -12.29
CA ASP A 70 8.78 -7.07 -12.45
C ASP A 70 7.86 -6.65 -11.29
N ASN A 71 7.78 -5.34 -11.05
CA ASN A 71 7.01 -4.75 -9.96
C ASN A 71 5.50 -5.03 -10.09
N ASN A 72 4.92 -5.64 -9.06
CA ASN A 72 3.49 -5.97 -9.03
C ASN A 72 2.61 -4.90 -8.36
N TYR A 73 3.13 -3.74 -7.97
CA TYR A 73 2.34 -2.70 -7.27
C TYR A 73 1.00 -2.41 -7.96
N ASN A 74 1.01 -2.13 -9.27
CA ASN A 74 -0.22 -1.81 -10.02
C ASN A 74 -1.19 -3.00 -10.14
N LYS A 75 -0.67 -4.23 -10.17
CA LYS A 75 -1.50 -5.45 -10.13
C LYS A 75 -2.29 -5.52 -8.81
N TYR A 76 -1.63 -5.30 -7.67
CA TYR A 76 -2.31 -5.31 -6.36
C TYR A 76 -3.23 -4.12 -6.17
N LYS A 77 -2.87 -2.95 -6.71
CA LYS A 77 -3.76 -1.79 -6.75
C LYS A 77 -5.06 -2.12 -7.49
N MET A 78 -4.97 -2.74 -8.67
CA MET A 78 -6.14 -3.16 -9.44
C MET A 78 -6.97 -4.21 -8.70
N LEU A 79 -6.31 -5.19 -8.06
CA LEU A 79 -6.99 -6.21 -7.25
C LEU A 79 -7.87 -5.58 -6.17
N ILE A 80 -7.37 -4.56 -5.47
CA ILE A 80 -8.15 -3.86 -4.42
C ILE A 80 -9.35 -3.14 -5.01
N ILE A 81 -9.18 -2.48 -6.16
CA ILE A 81 -10.29 -1.80 -6.84
C ILE A 81 -11.38 -2.82 -7.19
N VAL A 82 -11.00 -3.96 -7.75
CA VAL A 82 -11.94 -5.05 -8.07
C VAL A 82 -12.63 -5.57 -6.82
N MET A 83 -11.90 -5.83 -5.74
CA MET A 83 -12.49 -6.29 -4.47
C MET A 83 -13.52 -5.30 -3.92
N LYS A 84 -13.22 -4.00 -3.94
CA LYS A 84 -14.16 -2.95 -3.48
C LYS A 84 -15.41 -2.90 -4.34
N VAL A 85 -15.28 -3.00 -5.66
CA VAL A 85 -16.42 -3.03 -6.57
C VAL A 85 -17.30 -4.27 -6.32
N LEU A 86 -16.68 -5.44 -6.13
CA LEU A 86 -17.41 -6.68 -5.83
C LEU A 86 -18.18 -6.58 -4.51
N GLU A 87 -17.56 -6.01 -3.47
CA GLU A 87 -18.21 -5.76 -2.18
C GLU A 87 -19.43 -4.84 -2.35
N MET A 88 -19.29 -3.74 -3.11
CA MET A 88 -20.40 -2.83 -3.40
C MET A 88 -21.54 -3.50 -4.17
N VAL A 89 -21.22 -4.34 -5.17
CA VAL A 89 -22.23 -5.09 -5.94
C VAL A 89 -22.94 -6.09 -5.04
N TYR A 90 -22.19 -6.81 -4.20
CA TYR A 90 -22.76 -7.76 -3.24
C TYR A 90 -23.73 -7.06 -2.29
N ASP A 91 -23.32 -5.93 -1.71
CA ASP A 91 -24.17 -5.15 -0.81
C ASP A 91 -25.43 -4.64 -1.52
N TYR A 92 -25.31 -4.19 -2.76
CA TYR A 92 -26.44 -3.73 -3.55
C TYR A 92 -27.45 -4.84 -3.86
N VAL A 93 -26.98 -6.04 -4.22
CA VAL A 93 -27.83 -7.15 -4.64
C VAL A 93 -28.44 -7.90 -3.45
N PHE A 94 -27.67 -8.10 -2.38
CA PHE A 94 -28.04 -9.02 -1.31
C PHE A 94 -28.35 -8.35 0.03
N ASN A 95 -27.85 -7.13 0.28
CA ASN A 95 -27.98 -6.46 1.58
C ASN A 95 -28.89 -5.22 1.56
N LYS A 96 -29.39 -4.79 0.38
CA LYS A 96 -30.46 -3.79 0.31
C LYS A 96 -31.79 -4.41 0.75
N LYS A 97 -32.16 -4.18 2.02
CA LYS A 97 -33.56 -4.11 2.46
C LYS A 97 -34.12 -2.72 2.22
#